data_AF-A0A3D0QW92-F1
#
_entry.id   AF-A0A3D0QW92-F1
#
_cell.length_a   1.000
_cell.length_b   1.000
_cell.length_c   1.000
_cell.angle_alpha   90.00
_cell.angle_beta   90.00
_cell.angle_gamma   90.00
#
_symmetry.space_group_name_H-M   'P 1'
#
loop_
_entity.id
_entity.type
_entity.pdbx_description
1 polymer ?
#
loop_
_entity_poly.entity_id
_entity_poly.type
_entity_poly.pdbx_seq_one_letter_code
_entity_poly.pdbx_strand_id
1 'polypeptide(L)'
;DLVGIIRRAGEMSEALDRLAVLRARARRAGVEGHRQFNPGWHLALDLRNMLLVSECVARAALERDESRGGHTREDHPDMDRGWRRVNLLCRLSEPDGELESADPERGQIDLVRLTTPHIRRDLLALFEKDELGKYLADEELFL
;
A
#
# COMPACT_ATOMS: atom_id res chain seq x y z
N ASP A 1 4.52 -14.42 1.66
CA ASP A 1 3.49 -15.41 2.02
C ASP A 1 2.15 -14.75 2.26
N LEU A 2 2.03 -13.87 3.26
CA LEU A 2 0.74 -13.32 3.71
C LEU A 2 0.12 -12.19 2.85
N VAL A 3 0.88 -11.62 1.90
CA VAL A 3 0.42 -10.58 0.96
C VAL A 3 0.85 -10.96 -0.45
N GLY A 4 0.52 -12.19 -0.86
CA GLY A 4 0.95 -12.81 -2.11
C GLY A 4 0.10 -12.41 -3.32
N ILE A 5 0.01 -13.32 -4.30
CA ILE A 5 -0.87 -13.18 -5.46
C ILE A 5 -2.34 -13.22 -5.02
N ILE A 6 -2.68 -14.22 -4.20
CA ILE A 6 -4.00 -14.36 -3.56
C ILE A 6 -3.88 -13.83 -2.12
N ARG A 7 -4.90 -13.10 -1.67
CA ARG A 7 -4.90 -12.39 -0.39
C ARG A 7 -6.21 -12.63 0.35
N ARG A 8 -6.14 -12.70 1.69
CA ARG A 8 -7.29 -12.75 2.61
C ARG A 8 -7.09 -11.73 3.73
N ALA A 9 -8.17 -11.13 4.23
CA ALA A 9 -8.09 -10.10 5.28
C ALA A 9 -7.28 -10.54 6.52
N GLY A 10 -7.50 -11.78 6.98
CA GLY A 10 -6.79 -12.32 8.15
C GLY A 10 -5.27 -12.41 7.96
N GLU A 11 -4.82 -12.88 6.80
CA GLU A 11 -3.39 -13.00 6.48
C GLU A 11 -2.72 -11.62 6.37
N MET A 12 -3.39 -10.66 5.74
CA MET A 12 -2.85 -9.30 5.63
C MET A 12 -2.80 -8.57 6.98
N SER A 13 -3.78 -8.83 7.86
CA SER A 13 -3.74 -8.34 9.25
C SER A 13 -2.55 -8.95 10.00
N GLU A 14 -2.35 -10.27 9.88
CA GLU A 14 -1.18 -10.94 10.46
C GLU A 14 0.14 -10.40 9.88
N ALA A 15 0.17 -10.05 8.60
CA ALA A 15 1.34 -9.44 7.98
C ALA A 15 1.71 -8.11 8.64
N LEU A 16 0.72 -7.28 8.99
CA LEU A 16 0.93 -6.02 9.70
C LEU A 16 1.50 -6.26 11.11
N ASP A 17 0.98 -7.25 11.84
CA ASP A 17 1.49 -7.61 13.16
C ASP A 17 2.96 -8.06 13.08
N ARG A 18 3.28 -8.92 12.11
CA ARG A 18 4.66 -9.38 11.88
C ARG A 18 5.59 -8.24 11.49
N LEU A 19 5.11 -7.29 10.68
CA LEU A 19 5.88 -6.09 10.31
C LEU A 19 6.16 -5.21 11.52
N ALA A 20 5.23 -5.06 12.46
CA ALA A 20 5.46 -4.33 13.71
C ALA A 20 6.59 -4.97 14.55
N VAL A 21 6.58 -6.30 14.70
CA VAL A 21 7.66 -7.04 15.38
C VAL A 21 9.00 -6.85 14.68
N LEU A 22 9.03 -6.94 13.35
CA LEU A 22 10.26 -6.74 12.57
C LEU A 22 10.79 -5.32 12.69
N ARG A 23 9.92 -4.31 12.73
CA ARG A 23 10.28 -2.91 12.94
C ARG A 23 10.96 -2.69 14.29
N ALA A 24 10.40 -3.26 15.36
CA ALA A 24 11.00 -3.21 16.69
C ALA A 24 12.38 -3.88 16.72
N ARG A 25 12.55 -5.00 16.01
CA ARG A 25 13.85 -5.71 15.89
C ARG A 25 14.86 -4.94 15.05
N ALA A 26 14.43 -4.29 13.96
CA ALA A 26 15.28 -3.54 13.06
C ALA A 26 15.99 -2.37 13.77
N ARG A 27 15.37 -1.77 14.80
CA ARG A 27 16.01 -0.75 15.66
C ARG A 27 17.27 -1.25 16.37
N ARG A 28 17.42 -2.56 16.55
CA ARG A 28 18.59 -3.20 17.19
C ARG A 28 19.54 -3.85 16.20
N ALA A 29 19.32 -3.67 14.89
CA ALA A 29 20.21 -4.21 13.87
C ALA A 29 21.56 -3.48 13.91
N GLY A 30 22.65 -4.26 13.93
CA GLY A 30 24.02 -3.78 13.86
C GLY A 30 24.77 -4.45 12.72
N VAL A 31 25.87 -3.84 12.30
CA VAL A 31 26.73 -4.35 11.22
C VAL A 31 28.17 -4.29 11.69
N GLU A 32 28.91 -5.36 11.44
CA GLU A 32 30.34 -5.45 11.75
C GLU A 32 31.22 -4.92 10.61
N GLY A 33 32.48 -4.60 10.93
CA GLY A 33 33.47 -4.11 9.96
C GLY A 33 33.37 -2.62 9.65
N HIS A 34 34.16 -2.17 8.67
CA HIS A 34 34.18 -0.77 8.24
C HIS A 34 33.06 -0.45 7.27
N ARG A 35 32.77 0.84 7.05
CA ARG A 35 31.64 1.29 6.20
C ARG A 35 31.91 1.14 4.70
N GLN A 36 33.17 1.24 4.28
CA GLN A 36 33.55 1.20 2.87
C GLN A 36 33.21 -0.16 2.26
N PHE A 37 32.51 -0.15 1.13
CA PHE A 37 32.12 -1.36 0.38
C PHE A 37 31.49 -2.45 1.25
N ASN A 38 30.69 -2.06 2.26
CA ASN A 38 30.06 -3.00 3.19
C ASN A 38 28.58 -3.21 2.84
N PRO A 39 28.21 -4.36 2.23
CA PRO A 39 26.83 -4.63 1.83
C PRO A 39 25.87 -4.73 3.03
N GLY A 40 26.36 -5.22 4.18
CA GLY A 40 25.57 -5.27 5.41
C GLY A 40 25.19 -3.87 5.89
N TRP A 41 26.10 -2.91 5.75
CA TRP A 41 25.85 -1.51 6.13
C TRP A 41 24.80 -0.87 5.24
N HIS A 42 24.86 -1.10 3.92
CA HIS A 42 23.81 -0.64 2.99
C HIS A 42 22.45 -1.27 3.33
N LEU A 43 22.41 -2.59 3.54
CA LEU A 43 21.17 -3.30 3.86
C LEU A 43 20.55 -2.82 5.18
N ALA A 44 21.37 -2.54 6.19
CA ALA A 44 20.88 -2.04 7.47
C ALA A 44 20.19 -0.66 7.34
N LEU A 45 20.70 0.19 6.44
CA LEU A 45 20.05 1.47 6.11
C LEU A 45 18.74 1.26 5.34
N ASP A 46 18.75 0.37 4.36
CA ASP A 46 17.58 0.10 3.50
C ASP A 46 16.44 -0.58 4.27
N LEU A 47 16.76 -1.37 5.31
CA LEU A 47 15.80 -2.15 6.08
C LEU A 47 14.63 -1.31 6.62
N ARG A 48 14.91 -0.08 7.08
CA ARG A 48 13.87 0.85 7.52
C ARG A 48 12.88 1.16 6.39
N ASN A 49 13.39 1.48 5.21
CA ASN A 49 12.57 1.84 4.05
C ASN A 49 11.80 0.64 3.52
N MET A 50 12.41 -0.54 3.49
CA MET A 50 11.75 -1.78 3.09
C MET A 50 10.56 -2.11 3.99
N LEU A 51 10.70 -1.93 5.31
CA LEU A 51 9.61 -2.17 6.26
C LEU A 51 8.46 -1.17 6.09
N LEU A 52 8.78 0.10 5.87
CA LEU A 52 7.78 1.15 5.60
C LEU A 52 6.97 0.85 4.34
N VAL A 53 7.65 0.53 3.23
CA VAL A 53 6.98 0.20 1.97
C VAL A 53 6.15 -1.08 2.10
N SER A 54 6.66 -2.08 2.83
CA SER A 54 5.91 -3.31 3.10
C SER A 54 4.62 -3.04 3.88
N GLU A 55 4.67 -2.15 4.87
CA GLU A 55 3.49 -1.71 5.61
C GLU A 55 2.48 -0.98 4.72
N CYS A 56 2.93 -0.06 3.86
CA CYS A 56 2.08 0.60 2.87
C CYS A 56 1.31 -0.43 2.02
N VAL A 57 2.02 -1.43 1.49
CA VAL A 57 1.43 -2.48 0.65
C VAL A 57 0.41 -3.30 1.43
N ALA A 58 0.76 -3.78 2.62
CA ALA A 58 -0.12 -4.59 3.44
C ALA A 58 -1.40 -3.84 3.87
N ARG A 59 -1.25 -2.58 4.31
CA ARG A 59 -2.39 -1.72 4.67
C ARG A 59 -3.29 -1.44 3.48
N ALA A 60 -2.72 -1.05 2.34
CA ALA A 60 -3.49 -0.76 1.14
C ALA A 60 -4.22 -2.01 0.61
N ALA A 61 -3.58 -3.19 0.69
CA ALA A 61 -4.18 -4.44 0.28
C ALA A 61 -5.34 -4.86 1.22
N LEU A 62 -5.18 -4.65 2.53
CA LEU A 62 -6.22 -4.92 3.52
C LEU A 62 -7.42 -3.98 3.35
N GLU A 63 -7.17 -2.69 3.11
CA GLU A 63 -8.20 -1.68 2.93
C GLU A 63 -9.01 -1.86 1.65
N ARG A 64 -8.39 -2.37 0.57
CA ARG A 64 -9.05 -2.54 -0.73
C ARG A 64 -9.83 -3.85 -0.80
N ASP A 65 -11.12 -3.75 -0.52
CA ASP A 65 -12.09 -4.86 -0.57
C ASP A 65 -12.67 -5.07 -1.98
N GLU A 66 -11.81 -5.43 -2.93
CA GLU A 66 -12.17 -5.95 -4.25
C GLU A 66 -11.01 -6.74 -4.84
N SER A 67 -11.22 -7.36 -6.00
CA SER A 67 -10.15 -7.92 -6.82
C SER A 67 -10.01 -7.17 -8.15
N ARG A 68 -8.83 -6.63 -8.43
CA ARG A 68 -8.52 -5.92 -9.69
C ARG A 68 -7.03 -5.98 -10.03
N GLY A 69 -6.72 -6.37 -11.27
CA GLY A 69 -5.34 -6.40 -11.77
C GLY A 69 -4.46 -7.32 -10.94
N GLY A 70 -3.33 -6.81 -10.41
CA GLY A 70 -2.41 -7.56 -9.54
C GLY A 70 -2.87 -7.68 -8.07
N HIS A 71 -4.08 -7.24 -7.74
CA HIS A 71 -4.68 -7.39 -6.41
C HIS A 71 -5.85 -8.35 -6.45
N THR A 72 -5.66 -9.55 -5.91
CA THR A 72 -6.70 -10.60 -5.86
C THR A 72 -7.02 -10.93 -4.41
N ARG A 73 -8.23 -10.60 -3.98
CA ARG A 73 -8.81 -10.90 -2.67
C ARG A 73 -9.73 -12.11 -2.81
N GLU A 74 -9.42 -13.21 -2.16
CA GLU A 74 -10.28 -14.40 -2.21
C GLU A 74 -11.61 -14.18 -1.48
N ASP A 75 -11.59 -13.36 -0.43
CA ASP A 75 -12.75 -12.89 0.33
C ASP A 75 -13.57 -11.80 -0.39
N HIS A 76 -13.00 -11.17 -1.43
CA HIS A 76 -13.66 -10.18 -2.29
C HIS A 76 -13.28 -10.41 -3.77
N PRO A 77 -13.79 -11.48 -4.41
CA PRO A 77 -13.31 -11.95 -5.71
C PRO A 77 -13.69 -11.06 -6.90
N ASP A 78 -14.72 -10.22 -6.74
CA ASP A 78 -15.27 -9.39 -7.82
C ASP A 78 -14.65 -7.98 -7.85
N MET A 79 -14.74 -7.34 -9.00
CA MET A 79 -14.46 -5.90 -9.13
C MET A 79 -15.64 -5.08 -8.64
N ASP A 80 -15.37 -4.11 -7.77
CA ASP A 80 -16.36 -3.14 -7.32
C ASP A 80 -16.13 -1.79 -8.01
N ARG A 81 -17.19 -1.28 -8.65
CA ARG A 81 -17.19 0.02 -9.34
C ARG A 81 -16.86 1.17 -8.39
N GLY A 82 -17.25 1.09 -7.11
CA GLY A 82 -16.94 2.10 -6.09
C GLY A 82 -15.44 2.30 -5.87
N TRP A 83 -14.65 1.22 -5.98
CA TRP A 83 -13.20 1.25 -5.83
C TRP A 83 -12.44 1.83 -7.04
N ARG A 84 -13.13 2.08 -8.16
CA ARG A 84 -12.50 2.59 -9.38
C ARG A 84 -11.81 3.92 -9.22
N ARG A 85 -12.52 4.91 -8.70
CA ARG A 85 -11.99 6.26 -8.55
C ARG A 85 -11.22 6.43 -7.25
N VAL A 86 -10.93 5.35 -6.52
CA VAL A 86 -10.30 5.44 -5.20
C VAL A 86 -8.84 5.03 -5.31
N ASN A 87 -7.98 6.03 -5.14
CA ASN A 87 -6.57 5.82 -4.86
C ASN A 87 -6.38 5.68 -3.34
N LEU A 88 -5.55 4.73 -2.95
CA LEU A 88 -5.11 4.57 -1.56
C LEU A 88 -3.76 5.26 -1.41
N LEU A 89 -3.77 6.42 -0.75
CA LEU A 89 -2.56 7.19 -0.50
C LEU A 89 -1.98 6.84 0.86
N CYS A 90 -0.77 6.29 0.85
CA CYS A 90 0.03 6.06 2.05
C CYS A 90 0.91 7.28 2.31
N ARG A 91 0.94 7.76 3.55
CA ARG A 91 1.87 8.80 4.01
C ARG A 91 2.58 8.33 5.26
N LEU A 92 3.80 8.80 5.49
CA LEU A 92 4.39 8.67 6.82
C LEU A 92 3.49 9.43 7.80
N SER A 93 3.11 8.76 8.89
CA SER A 93 2.40 9.41 9.98
C SER A 93 3.28 10.53 10.53
N GLU A 94 2.68 11.70 10.79
CA GLU A 94 3.40 12.78 11.46
C GLU A 94 3.90 12.25 12.81
N PRO A 95 5.18 12.46 13.16
CA PRO A 95 5.63 12.10 14.49
C PRO A 95 4.85 12.96 15.49
N ASP A 96 4.17 12.30 16.44
CA ASP A 96 3.52 12.95 17.59
C ASP A 96 4.60 13.61 18.48
N GLY A 97 5.21 14.72 18.03
CA GLY A 97 6.08 15.62 18.79
C GLY A 97 7.38 15.07 19.38
N GLU A 98 7.55 13.75 19.49
CA GLU A 98 8.68 13.10 20.16
C GLU A 98 9.07 11.85 19.37
N LEU A 99 10.21 11.93 18.68
CA LEU A 99 10.80 10.83 17.90
C LEU A 99 11.06 9.54 18.70
N GLU A 100 10.87 9.59 20.03
CA GLU A 100 11.19 8.52 20.98
C GLU A 100 9.94 7.77 21.50
N SER A 101 8.73 8.33 21.35
CA SER A 101 7.49 7.77 21.94
C SER A 101 6.57 7.07 20.95
N ALA A 102 6.99 6.90 19.69
CA ALA A 102 6.24 6.12 18.70
C ALA A 102 6.12 4.67 19.17
N ASP A 103 4.96 4.36 19.75
CA ASP A 103 4.49 3.03 20.11
C ASP A 103 4.87 2.07 18.97
N PRO A 104 5.75 1.08 19.23
CA PRO A 104 6.21 0.17 18.19
C PRO A 104 5.07 -0.66 17.57
N GLU A 105 3.93 -0.76 18.26
CA GLU A 105 2.70 -1.41 17.78
C GLU A 105 1.87 -0.49 16.88
N ARG A 106 1.93 0.83 17.07
CA ARG A 106 1.35 1.78 16.11
C ARG A 106 2.16 1.76 14.81
N GLY A 107 1.42 1.65 13.71
CA GLY A 107 1.99 1.78 12.38
C GLY A 107 2.65 3.13 12.14
N GLN A 108 3.52 3.20 11.14
CA GLN A 108 4.15 4.47 10.73
C GLN A 108 3.49 5.06 9.48
N ILE A 109 2.38 4.47 9.04
CA ILE A 109 1.74 4.79 7.77
C ILE A 109 0.28 5.17 8.00
N ASP A 110 -0.05 6.40 7.62
CA ASP A 110 -1.42 6.85 7.46
C ASP A 110 -1.92 6.48 6.06
N LEU A 111 -3.08 5.85 6.00
CA LEU A 111 -3.74 5.47 4.75
C LEU A 111 -4.99 6.31 4.56
N VAL A 112 -5.10 6.99 3.42
CA VAL A 112 -6.27 7.81 3.08
C VAL A 112 -6.81 7.42 1.72
N ARG A 113 -8.13 7.23 1.64
CA ARG A 113 -8.86 7.10 0.37
C ARG A 113 -8.95 8.47 -0.29
N LEU A 114 -8.36 8.61 -1.48
CA LEU A 114 -8.49 9.79 -2.32
C LEU A 114 -9.33 9.47 -3.54
N THR A 115 -10.42 10.21 -3.72
CA THR A 115 -11.21 10.13 -4.95
C THR A 115 -10.52 10.88 -6.07
N THR A 116 -10.21 10.19 -7.16
CA THR A 116 -9.63 10.79 -8.36
C THR A 116 -10.70 11.58 -9.12
N PRO A 117 -10.34 12.75 -9.68
CA PRO A 117 -11.25 13.48 -10.56
C PRO A 117 -11.53 12.66 -11.82
N HIS A 118 -12.64 12.99 -12.48
CA HIS A 118 -12.97 12.40 -13.77
C HIS A 118 -11.91 12.73 -14.83
N ILE A 119 -11.76 11.82 -15.80
CA ILE A 119 -10.96 12.08 -17.00
C ILE A 119 -11.52 13.34 -17.67
N ARG A 120 -10.64 14.25 -18.07
CA ARG A 120 -11.05 15.44 -18.81
C ARG A 120 -11.76 15.04 -20.10
N ARG A 121 -12.82 15.78 -20.47
CA ARG A 121 -13.67 15.44 -21.62
C ARG A 121 -12.90 15.39 -22.95
N ASP A 122 -11.90 16.26 -23.12
CA ASP A 122 -11.07 16.30 -24.32
C ASP A 122 -10.19 15.05 -24.47
N LEU A 123 -9.71 14.49 -23.36
CA LEU A 123 -8.98 13.22 -23.35
C LEU A 123 -9.92 12.03 -23.52
N LEU A 124 -11.11 12.08 -22.91
CA LEU A 124 -12.11 11.02 -23.04
C LEU A 124 -12.58 10.86 -24.49
N ALA A 125 -12.71 11.98 -25.23
CA ALA A 125 -13.10 11.99 -26.63
C ALA A 125 -12.07 11.36 -27.59
N LEU A 126 -10.86 11.02 -27.12
CA LEU A 126 -9.85 10.32 -27.91
C LEU A 126 -10.08 8.81 -28.01
N PHE A 127 -11.04 8.27 -27.26
CA PHE A 127 -11.33 6.83 -27.18
C PHE A 127 -12.77 6.54 -27.58
N GLU A 128 -13.03 5.33 -28.10
CA GLU A 128 -14.39 4.85 -28.30
C GLU A 128 -15.00 4.45 -26.93
N LYS A 129 -16.28 4.77 -26.71
CA LYS A 129 -16.90 4.60 -25.38
C LYS A 129 -16.99 3.15 -24.93
N ASP A 130 -17.21 2.24 -25.87
CA ASP A 130 -17.29 0.81 -25.65
C ASP A 130 -15.94 0.19 -25.25
N GLU A 131 -14.81 0.74 -25.73
CA GLU A 131 -13.47 0.36 -25.27
C GLU A 131 -13.28 0.66 -23.78
N LEU A 132 -13.87 1.77 -23.32
CA LEU A 132 -13.74 2.25 -21.96
C LEU A 132 -14.74 1.64 -20.98
N GLY A 133 -15.80 0.96 -21.46
CA GLY A 133 -16.86 0.38 -20.61
C GLY A 133 -16.40 -0.66 -19.59
N LYS A 134 -15.26 -1.31 -19.84
CA LYS A 134 -14.62 -2.24 -18.88
C LYS A 134 -13.89 -1.52 -17.76
N TYR A 135 -13.50 -0.28 -18.03
CA TYR A 135 -12.76 0.55 -17.11
C TYR A 135 -13.75 1.47 -16.42
N LEU A 136 -14.33 2.45 -17.11
CA LEU A 136 -15.16 3.52 -16.54
C LEU A 136 -16.55 3.05 -16.12
N ALA A 137 -17.10 3.70 -15.07
CA ALA A 137 -18.52 3.59 -14.77
C ALA A 137 -19.35 4.40 -15.79
N ASP A 138 -20.62 4.07 -15.96
CA ASP A 138 -21.49 4.72 -16.95
C ASP A 138 -21.58 6.23 -16.67
N GLU A 139 -21.65 6.63 -15.41
CA GLU A 139 -21.66 8.04 -15.04
C GLU A 139 -20.39 8.75 -15.54
N GLU A 140 -19.23 8.07 -15.59
CA GLU A 140 -17.98 8.66 -16.08
C GLU A 140 -17.90 8.72 -17.62
N LEU A 141 -18.62 7.84 -18.33
CA LEU A 141 -18.64 7.77 -19.80
C LEU A 141 -19.62 8.77 -20.44
N PHE A 142 -20.63 9.18 -19.68
CA PHE A 142 -21.75 9.99 -20.18
C PHE A 142 -21.84 11.38 -19.53
N LEU A 143 -20.82 11.81 -18.78
CA LEU A 143 -20.66 13.18 -18.25
C LEU A 143 -20.35 14.26 -19.30
#